data_AF-A0A5K1CM30-F1
#
_entry.id   AF-A0A5K1CM30-F1
#
_cell.length_a   1.000
_cell.length_b   1.000
_cell.length_c   1.000
_cell.angle_alpha   90.00
_cell.angle_beta   90.00
_cell.angle_gamma   90.00
#
_symmetry.space_group_name_H-M   'P 1'
#
loop_
_entity.id
_entity.type
_entity.pdbx_description
1 polymer ?
#
loop_
_entity_poly.entity_id
_entity_poly.type
_entity_poly.pdbx_seq_one_letter_code
_entity_poly.pdbx_strand_id
1 'polypeptide(L)' 'EKFDIDKCMRRWVMMSLSTKWKKWKSSLKKEHYDAHETDEERLEDCDERVLPDQWTELVRFWSSEEGT' A
#
# COMPACT_ATOMS: atom_id res chain seq x y z
N GLU A 1 11.14 -28.95 8.91
CA GLU A 1 9.69 -29.20 8.95
C GLU A 1 9.02 -28.22 7.97
N LYS A 2 8.27 -28.71 6.96
CA LYS A 2 7.63 -27.85 5.94
C LYS A 2 6.13 -27.91 6.17
N PHE A 3 5.52 -26.80 6.54
CA PHE A 3 4.07 -26.73 6.71
C PHE A 3 3.38 -27.04 5.37
N ASP A 4 2.65 -28.15 5.31
CA ASP A 4 1.81 -28.50 4.17
C ASP A 4 0.52 -27.68 4.26
N ILE A 5 0.62 -26.44 3.80
CA ILE A 5 -0.54 -25.55 3.76
C ILE A 5 -1.40 -26.02 2.59
N ASP A 6 -2.57 -26.55 2.93
CA ASP A 6 -3.61 -26.95 1.99
C ASP A 6 -3.89 -25.85 0.96
N LYS A 7 -4.16 -26.22 -0.29
CA LYS A 7 -4.33 -25.27 -1.39
C LYS A 7 -5.49 -24.30 -1.15
N CYS A 8 -6.58 -24.74 -0.51
CA CYS A 8 -7.69 -23.87 -0.15
C CYS A 8 -7.28 -22.87 0.93
N MET A 9 -6.49 -23.32 1.91
CA MET A 9 -5.96 -22.45 2.96
C MET A 9 -4.99 -21.41 2.38
N ARG A 10 -4.10 -21.77 1.45
CA ARG A 10 -3.24 -20.81 0.74
C ARG A 10 -4.07 -19.76 0.01
N ARG A 11 -5.11 -20.17 -0.71
CA ARG A 11 -6.00 -19.24 -1.43
C ARG A 11 -6.67 -18.27 -0.47
N TRP A 12 -7.20 -18.78 0.64
CA TRP A 12 -7.86 -17.95 1.65
C TRP A 12 -6.88 -16.94 2.26
N VAL A 13 -5.68 -17.39 2.66
CA VAL A 13 -4.63 -16.52 3.21
C VAL A 13 -4.26 -15.43 2.19
N MET A 14 -4.06 -15.76 0.93
CA MET A 14 -3.74 -14.77 -0.11
C MET A 14 -4.87 -13.76 -0.32
N MET A 15 -6.13 -14.19 -0.29
CA MET A 15 -7.29 -13.28 -0.37
C MET A 15 -7.36 -12.34 0.84
N SER A 16 -7.16 -12.87 2.05
CA SER A 16 -7.15 -12.08 3.28
C SER A 16 -6.00 -11.07 3.30
N LEU A 17 -4.80 -11.48 2.90
CA LEU A 17 -3.63 -10.60 2.77
C LEU A 17 -3.90 -9.50 1.74
N SER A 18 -4.42 -9.86 0.56
CA SER A 18 -4.77 -8.90 -0.49
C SER A 18 -5.77 -7.86 0.00
N THR A 19 -6.77 -8.30 0.78
CA THR A 19 -7.81 -7.41 1.32
C THR A 19 -7.24 -6.46 2.38
N LYS A 20 -6.43 -6.99 3.31
CA LYS A 20 -5.77 -6.18 4.34
C LYS A 20 -4.81 -5.18 3.72
N TRP A 21 -4.04 -5.59 2.71
CA TRP A 21 -3.13 -4.72 1.98
C TRP A 21 -3.85 -3.58 1.27
N LYS A 22 -4.95 -3.87 0.56
CA LYS A 22 -5.77 -2.82 -0.08
C LYS A 22 -6.33 -1.83 0.95
N LYS A 23 -6.85 -2.31 2.07
CA LYS A 23 -7.37 -1.45 3.15
C LYS A 23 -6.28 -0.58 3.73
N TRP A 24 -5.13 -1.16 4.05
CA TRP A 24 -3.99 -0.44 4.59
C TRP A 24 -3.49 0.63 3.62
N LYS A 25 -3.34 0.33 2.32
CA LYS A 25 -2.98 1.35 1.31
C LYS A 25 -4.01 2.48 1.19
N SER A 26 -5.30 2.18 1.37
CA SER A 26 -6.35 3.19 1.36
C SER A 26 -6.26 4.12 2.58
N SER A 27 -5.98 3.58 3.77
CA SER A 27 -5.71 4.37 4.97
C SER A 27 -4.46 5.23 4.78
N LEU A 28 -3.38 4.61 4.28
CA LEU A 28 -2.12 5.29 4.00
C LEU A 28 -2.28 6.46 3.02
N LYS A 29 -3.04 6.27 1.93
CA LYS A 29 -3.38 7.37 1.00
C LYS A 29 -4.11 8.49 1.73
N LYS A 30 -5.12 8.17 2.54
CA LYS A 30 -5.90 9.18 3.26
C LYS A 30 -5.07 9.96 4.29
N GLU A 31 -4.19 9.28 5.00
CA GLU A 31 -3.42 9.85 6.11
C GLU A 31 -2.22 10.67 5.63
N HIS A 32 -1.55 10.24 4.56
CA HIS A 32 -0.29 10.85 4.11
C HIS A 32 -0.39 11.49 2.72
N TYR A 33 -1.18 10.94 1.79
CA TYR A 33 -1.26 11.50 0.44
C TYR A 33 -2.33 12.60 0.33
N ASP A 34 -3.55 12.34 0.81
CA ASP A 34 -4.68 13.28 0.76
C ASP A 34 -4.53 14.42 1.79
N ALA A 35 -3.62 14.27 2.76
CA ALA A 35 -3.33 15.30 3.77
C ALA A 35 -2.52 16.48 3.22
N HIS A 36 -1.77 16.26 2.13
CA HIS A 36 -0.87 17.24 1.54
C HIS A 36 -1.31 17.60 0.12
N GLU A 37 -1.09 18.86 -0.28
CA GLU A 37 -1.50 19.36 -1.59
C GLU A 37 -0.40 19.14 -2.64
N THR A 38 0.87 19.22 -2.21
CA THR A 38 2.05 19.12 -3.09
C THR A 38 2.72 17.74 -3.04
N ASP A 39 3.30 17.31 -4.16
CA ASP A 39 4.03 16.04 -4.21
C ASP A 39 5.32 16.05 -3.39
N GLU A 40 5.93 17.23 -3.18
CA GLU A 40 7.14 17.38 -2.35
C GLU A 40 6.84 17.05 -0.88
N GLU A 41 5.77 17.63 -0.32
CA GLU A 41 5.32 17.35 1.06
C GLU A 41 4.89 15.88 1.23
N ARG A 42 4.23 15.30 0.22
CA ARG A 42 3.85 13.88 0.21
C ARG A 42 5.07 12.95 0.24
N LEU A 43 6.14 13.28 -0.48
CA LEU A 43 7.35 12.45 -0.52
C LEU A 43 8.13 12.52 0.79
N GLU A 44 8.09 13.66 1.49
CA GLU A 44 8.70 13.82 2.81
C GLU A 44 7.91 13.11 3.91
N ASP A 45 6.58 13.04 3.81
CA ASP A 45 5.70 12.35 4.77
C ASP A 45 5.59 10.82 4.49
N CYS A 46 6.74 10.18 4.32
CA CYS A 46 6.84 8.73 4.14
C CYS A 46 6.63 7.99 5.46
N ASP A 47 5.63 7.12 5.53
CA ASP A 47 5.42 6.21 6.67
C ASP A 47 6.63 5.27 6.83
N GLU A 48 7.11 5.12 8.07
CA GLU A 48 8.29 4.31 8.43
C GLU A 48 8.23 2.85 7.99
N ARG A 49 7.01 2.32 7.76
CA ARG A 49 6.77 0.93 7.36
C ARG A 49 6.94 0.73 5.86
N VAL A 50 7.13 1.81 5.09
CA VAL A 50 7.26 1.79 3.63
C VAL A 50 8.68 2.16 3.24
N LEU A 51 9.24 1.42 2.29
CA LEU A 51 10.53 1.77 1.73
C LEU A 51 10.39 3.07 0.92
N PRO A 52 11.33 4.03 1.03
CA PRO A 52 11.24 5.31 0.32
C PRO A 52 11.08 5.17 -1.20
N ASP A 53 11.74 4.18 -1.82
CA ASP A 53 11.59 3.88 -3.24
C ASP A 53 10.14 3.46 -3.59
N GLN A 54 9.53 2.61 -2.75
CA GLN A 54 8.15 2.16 -2.94
C GLN A 54 7.16 3.30 -2.70
N TRP A 55 7.45 4.16 -1.73
CA TRP A 55 6.64 5.34 -1.44
C TRP A 55 6.62 6.31 -2.61
N THR A 56 7.79 6.57 -3.20
CA THR A 56 7.90 7.44 -4.38
C THR A 56 7.06 6.91 -5.56
N GLU A 57 7.06 5.60 -5.78
CA GLU A 57 6.23 4.98 -6.82
C GLU A 57 4.73 5.09 -6.50
N LEU A 58 4.35 4.92 -5.23
CA LEU A 58 2.95 5.06 -4.78
C LEU A 58 2.42 6.48 -4.95
N VAL A 59 3.19 7.50 -4.53
CA VAL A 59 2.81 8.91 -4.72
C VAL A 59 2.64 9.21 -6.19
N ARG A 60 3.59 8.82 -7.05
CA ARG A 60 3.47 8.97 -8.52
C ARG A 60 2.24 8.27 -9.09
N PHE A 61 1.93 7.06 -8.62
CA PHE A 61 0.75 6.32 -9.05
C PHE A 61 -0.54 7.05 -8.66
N TRP A 62 -0.63 7.56 -7.43
CA TRP A 62 -1.81 8.29 -6.96
C TRP A 62 -1.97 9.68 -7.57
N SER A 63 -0.88 10.34 -7.97
CA SER A 63 -0.89 11.61 -8.71
C SER A 63 -1.22 11.42 -10.20
N SER A 64 -1.22 10.19 -10.71
CA SER A 64 -1.57 9.89 -12.10
C SER A 64 -3.08 9.70 -12.30
N GLU A 65 -3.58 9.91 -13.52
CA GLU A 65 -5.01 9.75 -13.88
C GLU A 65 -5.56 8.35 -13.56
N GLU A 66 -4.71 7.32 -13.47
CA GLU A 66 -5.12 5.95 -13.10
C GLU A 66 -5.36 5.77 -11.58
N GLY A 67 -4.97 6.76 -10.76
CA GLY A 67 -5.15 6.77 -9.32
C GLY A 67 -6.44 7.46 -8.83
N THR A 68 -7.27 7.96 -9.76
CA THR A 68 -8.55 8.65 -9.50
C THR A 68 -9.75 7.70 -9.59
#